data_AF-A0A7K0XHR0-F1
#
_entry.id   AF-A0A7K0XHR0-F1
#
_cell.length_a   1.000
_cell.length_b   1.000
_cell.length_c   1.000
_cell.angle_alpha   90.00
_cell.angle_beta   90.00
_cell.angle_gamma   90.00
#
_symmetry.space_group_name_H-M   'P 1'
#
loop_
_entity.id
_entity.type
_entity.pdbx_description
1 polymer ?
#
loop_
_entity_poly.entity_id
_entity_poly.type
_entity_poly.pdbx_seq_one_letter_code
_entity_poly.pdbx_strand_id
1 'polypeptide(L)'
;MRVINVEQLKTVLGSLPTNPRVVASGNFATPTVLLGAFDEVVPEYRLHMLNAQRGLPNREGVTYETAFVGPGMRGSERLVYVPCRLSLVPVLFRDHFRPDVVLLNASSRRFDTVSLGTEVNILPSAIESARMHGGLVIVQANAQMPYTYGDAQIYENEIDYLVEVDEPVPAHERGSLGDVEKQIGDRIAALVEPGSTLQLGIGAVPDAVLAALTDRKGLRIWTEMFSDGVLDLHKAGALDDDVPLTASFIFGSRELYDWLHLNRGVRMMRTEVTNDPGLIARQARMTSVNAALQVDLFDQANACRVKGRIHSGFGGSTDFIVGALHSRGGRSFMALPSWHPKADCSTIVPRITDPVTS
;
A
#
# COMPACT_ATOMS: atom_id res chain seq x y z
N MET A 1 26.73 -0.22 -3.86
CA MET A 1 25.97 -0.59 -5.07
C MET A 1 26.86 -1.01 -6.22
N ARG A 2 26.60 -2.20 -6.80
CA ARG A 2 27.15 -2.66 -8.08
C ARG A 2 26.04 -2.75 -9.12
N VAL A 3 26.22 -2.12 -10.27
CA VAL A 3 25.29 -2.31 -11.40
C VAL A 3 25.64 -3.63 -12.09
N ILE A 4 24.65 -4.51 -12.23
CA ILE A 4 24.82 -5.85 -12.79
C ILE A 4 23.66 -6.19 -13.75
N ASN A 5 23.90 -7.16 -14.63
CA ASN A 5 22.83 -7.73 -15.45
C ASN A 5 22.14 -8.93 -14.74
N VAL A 6 21.06 -9.43 -15.34
CA VAL A 6 20.26 -10.54 -14.80
C VAL A 6 21.06 -11.82 -14.60
N GLU A 7 21.97 -12.16 -15.51
CA GLU A 7 22.78 -13.39 -15.41
C GLU A 7 23.82 -13.32 -14.28
N GLN A 8 24.42 -12.14 -14.08
CA GLN A 8 25.27 -11.87 -12.92
C GLN A 8 24.46 -11.93 -11.62
N LEU A 9 23.23 -11.43 -11.64
CA LEU A 9 22.33 -11.50 -10.48
C LEU A 9 22.03 -12.96 -10.12
N LYS A 10 21.69 -13.82 -11.08
CA LYS A 10 21.46 -15.25 -10.84
C LYS A 10 22.64 -15.93 -10.14
N THR A 11 23.87 -15.56 -10.49
CA THR A 11 25.08 -16.07 -9.81
C THR A 11 25.14 -15.64 -8.34
N VAL A 12 24.79 -14.40 -8.03
CA VAL A 12 24.70 -13.91 -6.64
C VAL A 12 23.61 -14.65 -5.87
N LEU A 13 22.43 -14.78 -6.46
CA LEU A 13 21.27 -15.41 -5.82
C LEU A 13 21.47 -16.90 -5.53
N GLY A 14 22.26 -17.60 -6.35
CA GLY A 14 22.63 -19.00 -6.10
C GLY A 14 23.48 -19.25 -4.86
N SER A 15 23.99 -18.19 -4.21
CA SER A 15 24.80 -18.28 -2.98
C SER A 15 24.01 -18.02 -1.69
N LEU A 16 22.71 -17.78 -1.80
CA LEU A 16 21.83 -17.50 -0.67
C LEU A 16 21.66 -18.71 0.26
N PRO A 17 21.29 -18.48 1.54
CA PRO A 17 20.94 -19.57 2.44
C PRO A 17 19.74 -20.36 1.93
N THR A 18 19.59 -21.60 2.41
CA THR A 18 18.42 -22.43 2.07
C THR A 18 17.14 -21.80 2.62
N ASN A 19 16.09 -21.75 1.79
CA ASN A 19 14.77 -21.21 2.16
C ASN A 19 14.83 -19.77 2.72
N PRO A 20 15.43 -18.82 1.98
CA PRO A 20 15.57 -17.45 2.46
C PRO A 20 14.20 -16.77 2.57
N ARG A 21 14.09 -15.82 3.50
CA ARG A 21 12.97 -14.89 3.58
C ARG A 21 13.24 -13.69 2.68
N VAL A 22 12.34 -13.47 1.75
CA VAL A 22 12.42 -12.42 0.73
C VAL A 22 11.30 -11.43 0.99
N VAL A 23 11.63 -10.15 1.11
CA VAL A 23 10.63 -9.06 1.04
C VAL A 23 10.73 -8.41 -0.33
N ALA A 24 9.61 -8.23 -1.02
CA ALA A 24 9.61 -7.56 -2.32
C ALA A 24 8.59 -6.43 -2.40
N SER A 25 8.86 -5.41 -3.24
CA SER A 25 7.90 -4.34 -3.54
C SER A 25 6.55 -4.94 -3.97
N GLY A 26 5.49 -4.50 -3.31
CA GLY A 26 4.12 -5.00 -3.49
C GLY A 26 3.29 -4.13 -4.43
N ASN A 27 1.96 -4.21 -4.28
CA ASN A 27 1.00 -3.42 -5.05
C ASN A 27 1.31 -3.44 -6.57
N PHE A 28 1.36 -2.27 -7.21
CA PHE A 28 1.65 -2.10 -8.63
C PHE A 28 3.15 -1.84 -8.90
N ALA A 29 4.01 -2.06 -7.90
CA ALA A 29 5.46 -1.86 -7.98
C ALA A 29 6.23 -3.18 -7.93
N THR A 30 5.61 -4.31 -8.28
CA THR A 30 6.28 -5.62 -8.31
C THR A 30 7.58 -5.58 -9.15
N PRO A 31 8.73 -6.01 -8.62
CA PRO A 31 9.99 -6.07 -9.36
C PRO A 31 10.05 -7.37 -10.17
N THR A 32 9.33 -7.41 -11.28
CA THR A 32 9.11 -8.61 -12.11
C THR A 32 10.39 -9.25 -12.62
N VAL A 33 11.38 -8.45 -13.03
CA VAL A 33 12.66 -8.97 -13.54
C VAL A 33 13.47 -9.61 -12.41
N LEU A 34 13.53 -8.97 -11.24
CA LEU A 34 14.25 -9.54 -10.10
C LEU A 34 13.56 -10.81 -9.58
N LEU A 35 12.24 -10.79 -9.45
CA LEU A 35 11.48 -11.97 -8.98
C LEU A 35 11.61 -13.14 -9.95
N GLY A 36 11.57 -12.89 -11.27
CA GLY A 36 11.81 -13.92 -12.27
C GLY A 36 13.20 -14.54 -12.15
N ALA A 37 14.24 -13.70 -12.05
CA ALA A 37 15.60 -14.17 -11.86
C ALA A 37 15.79 -14.95 -10.56
N PHE A 38 15.12 -14.53 -9.48
CA PHE A 38 15.15 -15.19 -8.19
C PHE A 38 14.47 -16.56 -8.22
N ASP A 39 13.27 -16.63 -8.78
CA ASP A 39 12.50 -17.88 -8.83
C ASP A 39 13.18 -18.96 -9.68
N GLU A 40 13.96 -18.58 -10.70
CA GLU A 40 14.69 -19.50 -11.56
C GLU A 40 15.80 -20.26 -10.81
N VAL A 41 16.45 -19.63 -9.83
CA VAL A 41 17.67 -20.18 -9.21
C VAL A 41 17.52 -20.58 -7.75
N VAL A 42 16.53 -20.03 -7.02
CA VAL A 42 16.33 -20.33 -5.60
C VAL A 42 15.21 -21.36 -5.44
N PRO A 43 15.51 -22.63 -5.10
CA PRO A 43 14.53 -23.72 -5.18
C PRO A 43 13.41 -23.61 -4.13
N GLU A 44 13.69 -23.04 -2.96
CA GLU A 44 12.70 -22.86 -1.89
C GLU A 44 12.91 -21.48 -1.26
N TYR A 45 11.85 -20.74 -0.98
CA TYR A 45 11.89 -19.44 -0.31
C TYR A 45 10.52 -19.00 0.23
N ARG A 46 10.56 -18.03 1.16
CA ARG A 46 9.38 -17.35 1.72
C ARG A 46 9.28 -15.95 1.14
N LEU A 47 8.22 -15.66 0.40
CA LEU A 47 8.01 -14.38 -0.28
C LEU A 47 6.98 -13.52 0.48
N HIS A 48 7.45 -12.39 0.99
CA HIS A 48 6.63 -11.36 1.61
C HIS A 48 6.43 -10.14 0.72
N MET A 49 5.17 -9.93 0.34
CA MET A 49 4.72 -8.79 -0.45
C MET A 49 3.35 -8.35 0.04
N LEU A 50 3.12 -7.05 0.09
CA LEU A 50 1.81 -6.49 0.40
C LEU A 50 0.98 -6.35 -0.87
N ASN A 51 -0.28 -6.78 -0.82
CA ASN A 51 -1.25 -6.63 -1.91
C ASN A 51 -0.69 -7.02 -3.30
N ALA A 52 0.09 -8.11 -3.34
CA ALA A 52 0.74 -8.54 -4.57
C ALA A 52 -0.26 -8.92 -5.67
N GLN A 53 -0.03 -8.41 -6.87
CA GLN A 53 -0.86 -8.68 -8.04
C GLN A 53 -0.61 -10.08 -8.60
N ARG A 54 -1.41 -10.49 -9.60
CA ARG A 54 -1.22 -11.78 -10.27
C ARG A 54 0.10 -11.82 -11.05
N GLY A 55 0.59 -13.02 -11.35
CA GLY A 55 1.86 -13.23 -12.04
C GLY A 55 3.05 -13.48 -11.12
N LEU A 56 2.79 -13.76 -9.84
CA LEU A 56 3.82 -14.17 -8.89
C LEU A 56 4.33 -15.58 -9.19
N PRO A 57 5.58 -15.88 -8.82
CA PRO A 57 6.08 -17.25 -8.74
C PRO A 57 5.13 -18.17 -7.97
N ASN A 58 4.64 -19.23 -8.63
CA ASN A 58 3.65 -20.13 -8.06
C ASN A 58 3.99 -21.60 -8.33
N ARG A 59 5.07 -22.07 -7.72
CA ARG A 59 5.53 -23.47 -7.79
C ARG A 59 5.78 -24.04 -6.40
N GLU A 60 6.01 -25.34 -6.33
CA GLU A 60 6.49 -25.97 -5.11
C GLU A 60 7.80 -25.31 -4.64
N GLY A 61 7.96 -25.20 -3.31
CA GLY A 61 9.05 -24.45 -2.68
C GLY A 61 8.77 -22.96 -2.45
N VAL A 62 7.72 -22.39 -3.06
CA VAL A 62 7.36 -20.98 -2.84
C VAL A 62 6.25 -20.86 -1.79
N THR A 63 6.59 -20.28 -0.64
CA THR A 63 5.63 -19.95 0.42
C THR A 63 5.33 -18.46 0.38
N TYR A 64 4.06 -18.06 0.31
CA TYR A 64 3.68 -16.66 0.47
C TYR A 64 3.53 -16.35 1.96
N GLU A 65 4.22 -15.33 2.46
CA GLU A 65 4.13 -14.88 3.86
C GLU A 65 3.71 -13.41 3.84
N THR A 66 2.53 -13.02 4.33
CA THR A 66 2.11 -11.60 4.18
C THR A 66 1.20 -11.10 5.29
N ALA A 67 1.34 -9.82 5.64
CA ALA A 67 0.39 -9.09 6.46
C ALA A 67 -0.81 -8.52 5.67
N PHE A 68 -0.76 -8.52 4.33
CA PHE A 68 -1.86 -8.06 3.49
C PHE A 68 -1.94 -8.83 2.17
N VAL A 69 -2.97 -9.65 2.02
CA VAL A 69 -3.17 -10.56 0.88
C VAL A 69 -3.60 -9.80 -0.37
N GLY A 70 -2.84 -9.97 -1.45
CA GLY A 70 -3.18 -9.43 -2.77
C GLY A 70 -3.83 -10.45 -3.71
N PRO A 71 -4.34 -10.01 -4.87
CA PRO A 71 -4.95 -10.88 -5.87
C PRO A 71 -4.11 -12.09 -6.32
N GLY A 72 -2.78 -11.96 -6.33
CA GLY A 72 -1.86 -13.05 -6.71
C GLY A 72 -1.71 -14.16 -5.66
N MET A 73 -2.12 -13.90 -4.41
CA MET A 73 -1.95 -14.83 -3.29
C MET A 73 -3.25 -15.50 -2.85
N ARG A 74 -4.40 -14.94 -3.21
CA ARG A 74 -5.73 -15.42 -2.78
C ARG A 74 -5.95 -16.87 -3.21
N GLY A 75 -6.37 -17.70 -2.25
CA GLY A 75 -6.70 -19.11 -2.50
C GLY A 75 -5.51 -20.05 -2.61
N SER A 76 -4.27 -19.55 -2.48
CA SER A 76 -3.09 -20.41 -2.39
C SER A 76 -3.10 -21.20 -1.08
N GLU A 77 -2.87 -22.51 -1.17
CA GLU A 77 -2.69 -23.39 0.00
C GLU A 77 -1.36 -23.14 0.72
N ARG A 78 -0.40 -22.50 0.03
CA ARG A 78 0.92 -22.12 0.56
C ARG A 78 0.95 -20.70 1.14
N LEU A 79 -0.22 -20.10 1.37
CA LEU A 79 -0.34 -18.78 1.97
C LEU A 79 -0.26 -18.86 3.49
N VAL A 80 0.75 -18.20 4.05
CA VAL A 80 0.90 -17.90 5.47
C VAL A 80 0.50 -16.43 5.69
N TYR A 81 -0.73 -16.22 6.14
CA TYR A 81 -1.19 -14.89 6.54
C TYR A 81 -0.71 -14.57 7.95
N VAL A 82 -0.01 -13.45 8.11
CA VAL A 82 0.48 -12.94 9.39
C VAL A 82 -0.44 -11.78 9.84
N PRO A 83 -1.34 -12.00 10.81
CA PRO A 83 -2.27 -10.97 11.25
C PRO A 83 -1.50 -9.82 11.93
N CYS A 84 -1.38 -8.68 11.27
CA CYS A 84 -0.66 -7.53 11.78
C CYS A 84 -1.27 -6.22 11.26
N ARG A 85 -1.29 -5.19 12.10
CA ARG A 85 -1.55 -3.82 11.65
C ARG A 85 -0.37 -3.33 10.84
N LEU A 86 -0.63 -2.56 9.79
CA LEU A 86 0.42 -2.17 8.85
C LEU A 86 1.54 -1.37 9.54
N SER A 87 1.16 -0.48 10.47
CA SER A 87 2.07 0.28 11.34
C SER A 87 3.04 -0.58 12.19
N LEU A 88 2.72 -1.87 12.39
CA LEU A 88 3.50 -2.80 13.22
C LEU A 88 4.28 -3.84 12.41
N VAL A 89 4.13 -3.89 11.09
CA VAL A 89 4.96 -4.76 10.22
C VAL A 89 6.46 -4.45 10.37
N PRO A 90 6.90 -3.18 10.53
CA PRO A 90 8.30 -2.87 10.84
C PRO A 90 8.83 -3.57 12.10
N VAL A 91 8.00 -3.71 13.14
CA VAL A 91 8.35 -4.45 14.37
C VAL A 91 8.52 -5.95 14.06
N LEU A 92 7.65 -6.51 13.22
CA LEU A 92 7.80 -7.89 12.76
C LEU A 92 9.13 -8.11 12.06
N PHE A 93 9.51 -7.23 11.14
CA PHE A 93 10.79 -7.32 10.43
C PHE A 93 11.99 -7.15 11.34
N ARG A 94 11.92 -6.32 12.38
CA ARG A 94 13.00 -6.15 13.35
C ARG A 94 13.20 -7.40 14.21
N ASP A 95 12.12 -8.04 14.66
CA ASP A 95 12.18 -8.99 15.77
C ASP A 95 12.00 -10.47 15.35
N HIS A 96 11.20 -10.76 14.33
CA HIS A 96 10.73 -12.13 14.05
C HIS A 96 10.81 -12.56 12.58
N PHE A 97 10.59 -11.61 11.66
CA PHE A 97 10.44 -11.84 10.22
C PHE A 97 11.54 -11.13 9.42
N ARG A 98 12.77 -11.20 9.92
CA ARG A 98 13.94 -10.57 9.29
C ARG A 98 14.13 -11.09 7.86
N PRO A 99 14.20 -10.22 6.84
CA PRO A 99 14.49 -10.63 5.46
C PRO A 99 15.98 -10.93 5.26
N ASP A 100 16.26 -11.99 4.53
CA ASP A 100 17.59 -12.30 4.00
C ASP A 100 17.85 -11.52 2.69
N VAL A 101 16.78 -11.23 1.94
CA VAL A 101 16.84 -10.49 0.67
C VAL A 101 15.67 -9.52 0.57
N VAL A 102 15.95 -8.31 0.09
CA VAL A 102 14.94 -7.31 -0.26
C VAL A 102 15.03 -7.01 -1.75
N LEU A 103 13.94 -7.24 -2.48
CA LEU A 103 13.82 -6.98 -3.93
C LEU A 103 12.94 -5.77 -4.17
N LEU A 104 13.49 -4.72 -4.76
CA LEU A 104 12.81 -3.43 -4.88
C LEU A 104 12.59 -3.06 -6.35
N ASN A 105 11.47 -2.42 -6.66
CA ASN A 105 11.30 -1.69 -7.93
C ASN A 105 11.37 -0.19 -7.62
N ALA A 106 12.32 0.50 -8.22
CA ALA A 106 12.60 1.91 -7.95
C ALA A 106 12.80 2.66 -9.27
N SER A 107 12.78 3.98 -9.19
CA SER A 107 13.15 4.87 -10.30
C SER A 107 14.62 4.71 -10.73
N SER A 108 14.94 5.22 -11.91
CA SER A 108 16.33 5.44 -12.30
C SER A 108 17.10 6.25 -11.26
N ARG A 109 18.40 5.95 -11.16
CA ARG A 109 19.32 6.69 -10.31
C ARG A 109 19.25 8.19 -10.60
N ARG A 110 19.15 8.99 -9.54
CA ARG A 110 19.22 10.44 -9.54
C ARG A 110 20.20 10.90 -8.48
N PHE A 111 21.33 11.45 -8.92
CA PHE A 111 22.48 11.76 -8.07
C PHE A 111 23.00 10.50 -7.35
N ASP A 112 22.92 10.47 -6.03
CA ASP A 112 23.36 9.39 -5.14
C ASP A 112 22.19 8.54 -4.60
N THR A 113 21.00 8.69 -5.19
CA THR A 113 19.77 8.03 -4.73
C THR A 113 19.00 7.39 -5.87
N VAL A 114 18.24 6.35 -5.54
CA VAL A 114 17.03 5.94 -6.27
C VAL A 114 15.81 6.29 -5.42
N SER A 115 14.64 6.35 -6.02
CA SER A 115 13.39 6.49 -5.27
C SER A 115 12.50 5.27 -5.47
N LEU A 116 11.97 4.72 -4.38
CA LEU A 116 10.93 3.66 -4.36
C LEU A 116 9.65 4.03 -5.12
N GLY A 117 9.50 5.32 -5.48
CA GLY A 117 8.44 5.80 -6.34
C GLY A 117 7.07 5.62 -5.71
N THR A 118 6.28 4.70 -6.24
CA THR A 118 4.88 4.52 -5.86
C THR A 118 4.68 3.58 -4.67
N GLU A 119 5.71 2.89 -4.17
CA GLU A 119 5.59 1.92 -3.08
C GLU A 119 6.67 2.13 -2.02
N VAL A 120 6.37 2.85 -0.92
CA VAL A 120 7.29 3.01 0.22
C VAL A 120 6.92 2.05 1.33
N ASN A 121 5.76 2.27 1.95
CA ASN A 121 5.11 1.28 2.80
C ASN A 121 6.06 0.71 3.89
N ILE A 122 6.24 -0.61 3.88
CA ILE A 122 7.11 -1.35 4.81
C ILE A 122 8.56 -1.49 4.33
N LEU A 123 8.89 -1.03 3.12
CA LEU A 123 10.16 -1.33 2.46
C LEU A 123 11.37 -0.66 3.12
N PRO A 124 11.30 0.60 3.61
CA PRO A 124 12.40 1.18 4.39
C PRO A 124 12.80 0.31 5.59
N SER A 125 11.82 -0.21 6.33
CA SER A 125 12.09 -1.11 7.46
C SER A 125 12.66 -2.47 7.01
N ALA A 126 12.21 -2.99 5.86
CA ALA A 126 12.78 -4.22 5.30
C ALA A 126 14.26 -4.04 4.93
N ILE A 127 14.61 -2.92 4.30
CA ILE A 127 15.98 -2.53 3.94
C ILE A 127 16.85 -2.45 5.21
N GLU A 128 16.40 -1.70 6.20
CA GLU A 128 17.10 -1.55 7.48
C GLU A 128 17.33 -2.91 8.15
N SER A 129 16.30 -3.75 8.21
CA SER A 129 16.36 -5.06 8.86
C SER A 129 17.33 -6.03 8.15
N ALA A 130 17.28 -6.10 6.82
CA ALA A 130 18.21 -6.89 6.02
C ALA A 130 19.66 -6.43 6.27
N ARG A 131 19.91 -5.14 6.15
CA ARG A 131 21.27 -4.56 6.29
C ARG A 131 21.85 -4.80 7.68
N MET A 132 21.05 -4.68 8.74
CA MET A 132 21.51 -4.93 10.12
C MET A 132 22.02 -6.36 10.34
N HIS A 133 21.63 -7.32 9.50
CA HIS A 133 21.97 -8.74 9.67
C HIS A 133 22.74 -9.32 8.48
N GLY A 134 23.23 -8.48 7.56
CA GLY A 134 24.00 -8.91 6.39
C GLY A 134 23.18 -9.51 5.25
N GLY A 135 21.87 -9.26 5.21
CA GLY A 135 21.01 -9.55 4.08
C GLY A 135 21.26 -8.63 2.90
N LEU A 136 20.75 -9.00 1.72
CA LEU A 136 20.97 -8.27 0.46
C LEU A 136 19.82 -7.32 0.13
N VAL A 137 20.17 -6.13 -0.37
CA VAL A 137 19.22 -5.17 -0.94
C VAL A 137 19.50 -5.04 -2.43
N ILE A 138 18.53 -5.45 -3.24
CA ILE A 138 18.64 -5.54 -4.70
C ILE A 138 17.55 -4.69 -5.34
N VAL A 139 17.97 -3.78 -6.22
CA VAL A 139 17.08 -2.79 -6.85
C VAL A 139 16.93 -3.07 -8.33
N GLN A 140 15.69 -3.13 -8.80
CA GLN A 140 15.28 -2.97 -10.19
C GLN A 140 15.11 -1.47 -10.42
N ALA A 141 16.06 -0.84 -11.10
CA ALA A 141 15.98 0.58 -11.44
C ALA A 141 15.24 0.72 -12.76
N ASN A 142 13.97 1.09 -12.68
CA ASN A 142 13.04 1.22 -13.78
C ASN A 142 12.91 2.69 -14.24
N ALA A 143 13.22 2.96 -15.51
CA ALA A 143 13.09 4.28 -16.10
C ALA A 143 11.65 4.84 -16.07
N GLN A 144 10.64 3.98 -15.99
CA GLN A 144 9.23 4.36 -15.96
C GLN A 144 8.67 4.59 -14.54
N MET A 145 9.42 4.27 -13.49
CA MET A 145 8.97 4.49 -12.10
C MET A 145 9.19 5.97 -11.72
N PRO A 146 8.16 6.69 -11.25
CA PRO A 146 8.31 8.09 -10.88
C PRO A 146 9.26 8.25 -9.70
N TYR A 147 10.01 9.36 -9.69
CA TYR A 147 10.88 9.70 -8.55
C TYR A 147 10.07 10.52 -7.55
N THR A 148 9.72 9.93 -6.41
CA THR A 148 9.01 10.59 -5.31
C THR A 148 9.95 10.90 -4.15
N TYR A 149 9.57 11.87 -3.30
CA TYR A 149 10.38 12.32 -2.16
C TYR A 149 9.84 11.80 -0.83
N GLY A 150 10.65 11.92 0.24
CA GLY A 150 10.34 11.42 1.58
C GLY A 150 11.20 10.20 1.89
N ASP A 151 10.63 9.23 2.61
CA ASP A 151 11.28 7.94 2.88
C ASP A 151 11.36 7.05 1.63
N ALA A 152 10.85 7.51 0.49
CA ALA A 152 11.05 6.86 -0.79
C ALA A 152 12.52 6.88 -1.26
N GLN A 153 13.32 7.85 -0.82
CA GLN A 153 14.68 8.04 -1.31
C GLN A 153 15.63 7.06 -0.60
N ILE A 154 16.24 6.16 -1.37
CA ILE A 154 17.23 5.19 -0.90
C ILE A 154 18.60 5.60 -1.45
N TYR A 155 19.61 5.64 -0.59
CA TYR A 155 20.97 5.99 -0.96
C TYR A 155 21.75 4.79 -1.51
N GLU A 156 22.73 5.03 -2.38
CA GLU A 156 23.52 3.97 -3.02
C GLU A 156 24.34 3.09 -2.06
N ASN A 157 24.66 3.61 -0.87
CA ASN A 157 25.32 2.84 0.17
C ASN A 157 24.37 1.83 0.83
N GLU A 158 23.05 1.99 0.66
CA GLU A 158 22.01 1.08 1.13
C GLU A 158 21.76 -0.11 0.20
N ILE A 159 22.29 -0.05 -1.04
CA ILE A 159 22.01 -0.99 -2.12
C ILE A 159 23.24 -1.84 -2.43
N ASP A 160 23.08 -3.16 -2.47
CA ASP A 160 24.14 -4.09 -2.85
C ASP A 160 24.25 -4.18 -4.37
N TYR A 161 23.13 -4.46 -5.04
CA TYR A 161 23.06 -4.69 -6.48
C TYR A 161 21.93 -3.90 -7.13
N LEU A 162 22.16 -3.41 -8.35
CA LEU A 162 21.18 -2.69 -9.15
C LEU A 162 21.12 -3.30 -10.56
N VAL A 163 19.90 -3.61 -11.02
CA VAL A 163 19.59 -4.07 -12.38
C VAL A 163 18.73 -3.00 -13.05
N GLU A 164 19.19 -2.47 -14.19
CA GLU A 164 18.45 -1.47 -14.94
C GLU A 164 17.41 -2.11 -15.85
N VAL A 165 16.21 -1.53 -15.90
CA VAL A 165 15.11 -1.95 -16.76
C VAL A 165 14.35 -0.74 -17.30
N ASP A 166 13.56 -0.97 -18.35
CA ASP A 166 12.59 -0.01 -18.88
C ASP A 166 11.28 -0.77 -19.13
N GLU A 167 10.49 -0.92 -18.06
CA GLU A 167 9.23 -1.66 -18.08
C GLU A 167 8.08 -0.75 -17.66
N PRO A 168 6.91 -0.81 -18.32
CA PRO A 168 5.78 -0.01 -17.91
C PRO A 168 5.39 -0.32 -16.46
N VAL A 169 5.30 0.71 -15.61
CA VAL A 169 4.68 0.56 -14.29
C VAL A 169 3.18 0.34 -14.49
N PRO A 170 2.60 -0.77 -14.00
CA PRO A 170 1.21 -1.05 -14.25
C PRO A 170 0.32 0.06 -13.67
N ALA A 171 -0.63 0.50 -14.49
CA ALA A 171 -1.59 1.54 -14.16
C ALA A 171 -2.96 0.92 -13.86
N HIS A 172 -3.75 1.61 -13.05
CA HIS A 172 -5.13 1.28 -12.79
C HIS A 172 -6.03 2.33 -13.46
N GLU A 173 -6.93 1.87 -14.33
CA GLU A 173 -7.95 2.75 -14.91
C GLU A 173 -9.10 2.96 -13.93
N ARG A 174 -9.60 4.18 -13.88
CA ARG A 174 -10.74 4.56 -13.04
C ARG A 174 -11.99 3.81 -13.48
N GLY A 175 -12.66 3.17 -12.53
CA GLY A 175 -14.00 2.64 -12.75
C GLY A 175 -15.05 3.76 -12.83
N SER A 176 -16.20 3.46 -13.43
CA SER A 176 -17.38 4.34 -13.33
C SER A 176 -18.00 4.25 -11.93
N LEU A 177 -18.38 5.40 -11.36
CA LEU A 177 -19.11 5.46 -10.09
C LEU A 177 -20.58 5.11 -10.30
N GLY A 178 -21.08 4.13 -9.54
CA GLY A 178 -22.50 3.81 -9.47
C GLY A 178 -23.29 4.82 -8.62
N ASP A 179 -24.61 4.77 -8.74
CA ASP A 179 -25.50 5.70 -8.03
C ASP A 179 -25.51 5.47 -6.51
N VAL A 180 -25.27 4.24 -6.07
CA VAL A 180 -25.17 3.90 -4.64
C VAL A 180 -23.91 4.52 -4.06
N GLU A 181 -22.78 4.39 -4.74
CA GLU A 181 -21.51 4.94 -4.27
C GLU A 181 -21.54 6.47 -4.26
N LYS A 182 -22.14 7.11 -5.27
CA LYS A 182 -22.39 8.57 -5.27
C LYS A 182 -23.20 9.02 -4.07
N GLN A 183 -24.31 8.34 -3.77
CA GLN A 183 -25.12 8.66 -2.60
C GLN A 183 -24.35 8.51 -1.28
N ILE A 184 -23.50 7.50 -1.15
CA ILE A 184 -22.60 7.35 0.00
C ILE A 184 -21.60 8.51 0.04
N GLY A 185 -21.00 8.84 -1.11
CA GLY A 185 -20.09 9.96 -1.32
C GLY A 185 -20.67 11.28 -0.82
N ASP A 186 -21.84 11.66 -1.31
CA ASP A 186 -22.53 12.91 -0.97
C ASP A 186 -22.84 13.00 0.53
N ARG A 187 -23.29 11.88 1.14
CA ARG A 187 -23.61 11.82 2.57
C ARG A 187 -22.36 12.05 3.44
N ILE A 188 -21.24 11.45 3.07
CA ILE A 188 -19.98 11.62 3.78
C ILE A 188 -19.43 13.04 3.53
N ALA A 189 -19.42 13.51 2.29
CA ALA A 189 -18.92 14.83 1.90
C ALA A 189 -19.67 15.98 2.59
N ALA A 190 -20.97 15.81 2.88
CA ALA A 190 -21.75 16.77 3.67
C ALA A 190 -21.28 16.88 5.14
N LEU A 191 -20.60 15.85 5.65
CA LEU A 191 -20.08 15.77 7.01
C LEU A 191 -18.58 16.12 7.10
N VAL A 192 -17.90 16.32 5.96
CA VAL A 192 -16.51 16.78 5.90
C VAL A 192 -16.49 18.30 6.11
N GLU A 193 -15.73 18.74 7.11
CA GLU A 193 -15.62 20.16 7.43
C GLU A 193 -14.51 20.84 6.60
N PRO A 194 -14.60 22.16 6.35
CA PRO A 194 -13.49 22.91 5.76
C PRO A 194 -12.21 22.75 6.58
N GLY A 195 -11.07 22.63 5.89
CA GLY A 195 -9.77 22.41 6.53
C GLY A 195 -9.53 21.00 7.05
N SER A 196 -10.42 20.03 6.76
CA SER A 196 -10.22 18.63 7.14
C SER A 196 -9.01 18.00 6.46
N THR A 197 -8.32 17.15 7.23
CA THR A 197 -7.29 16.25 6.72
C THR A 197 -7.93 14.91 6.38
N LEU A 198 -7.72 14.40 5.18
CA LEU A 198 -8.42 13.22 4.67
C LEU A 198 -7.49 12.00 4.61
N GLN A 199 -7.99 10.87 5.07
CA GLN A 199 -7.56 9.53 4.66
C GLN A 199 -8.73 8.82 4.00
N LEU A 200 -8.49 8.32 2.79
CA LEU A 200 -9.43 7.41 2.12
C LEU A 200 -8.61 6.30 1.43
N GLY A 201 -9.19 5.10 1.37
CA GLY A 201 -8.62 3.98 0.62
C GLY A 201 -8.93 4.04 -0.87
N ILE A 202 -8.82 2.89 -1.54
CA ILE A 202 -9.27 2.72 -2.92
C ILE A 202 -10.69 2.16 -3.02
N GLY A 203 -11.31 2.42 -4.17
CA GLY A 203 -12.57 1.81 -4.58
C GLY A 203 -13.65 2.85 -4.78
N ALA A 204 -14.77 2.41 -5.36
CA ALA A 204 -15.82 3.31 -5.82
C ALA A 204 -16.42 4.18 -4.69
N VAL A 205 -16.43 3.73 -3.43
CA VAL A 205 -16.89 4.55 -2.30
C VAL A 205 -15.91 5.67 -1.96
N PRO A 206 -14.61 5.41 -1.64
CA PRO A 206 -13.61 6.48 -1.52
C PRO A 206 -13.56 7.45 -2.70
N ASP A 207 -13.62 6.94 -3.93
CA ASP A 207 -13.60 7.75 -5.14
C ASP A 207 -14.83 8.67 -5.24
N ALA A 208 -16.01 8.18 -4.86
CA ALA A 208 -17.22 8.99 -4.81
C ALA A 208 -17.16 10.10 -3.74
N VAL A 209 -16.55 9.82 -2.58
CA VAL A 209 -16.33 10.86 -1.55
C VAL A 209 -15.40 11.94 -2.08
N LEU A 210 -14.28 11.56 -2.71
CA LEU A 210 -13.32 12.52 -3.28
C LEU A 210 -13.98 13.37 -4.39
N ALA A 211 -14.77 12.75 -5.27
CA ALA A 211 -15.48 13.46 -6.34
C ALA A 211 -16.45 14.53 -5.78
N ALA A 212 -17.17 14.21 -4.69
CA ALA A 212 -18.09 15.10 -4.01
C ALA A 212 -17.40 16.22 -3.18
N LEU A 213 -16.07 16.24 -3.13
CA LEU A 213 -15.28 17.23 -2.39
C LEU A 213 -14.51 18.20 -3.31
N THR A 214 -14.68 18.11 -4.63
CA THR A 214 -13.96 18.93 -5.62
C THR A 214 -14.28 20.43 -5.54
N ASP A 215 -15.42 20.80 -4.99
CA ASP A 215 -15.85 22.19 -4.78
C ASP A 215 -15.35 22.80 -3.45
N ARG A 216 -14.74 21.99 -2.57
CA ARG A 216 -14.19 22.42 -1.28
C ARG A 216 -12.86 23.13 -1.47
N LYS A 217 -12.34 23.70 -0.37
CA LYS A 217 -11.05 24.41 -0.33
C LYS A 217 -10.30 24.11 0.96
N GLY A 218 -8.97 24.13 0.88
CA GLY A 218 -8.07 23.94 2.02
C GLY A 218 -8.09 22.52 2.59
N LEU A 219 -8.46 21.52 1.80
CA LEU A 219 -8.40 20.12 2.21
C LEU A 219 -6.94 19.65 2.28
N ARG A 220 -6.62 18.81 3.26
CA ARG A 220 -5.27 18.22 3.41
C ARG A 220 -5.34 16.73 3.21
N ILE A 221 -4.23 16.11 2.82
CA ILE A 221 -4.14 14.66 2.64
C ILE A 221 -3.05 14.12 3.56
N TRP A 222 -3.46 13.24 4.48
CA TRP A 222 -2.59 12.37 5.25
C TRP A 222 -3.21 10.99 5.22
N THR A 223 -2.67 10.10 4.41
CA THR A 223 -3.31 8.83 4.10
C THR A 223 -2.30 7.69 4.07
N GLU A 224 -2.78 6.46 4.17
CA GLU A 224 -1.97 5.28 3.83
C GLU A 224 -1.65 5.30 2.33
N MET A 225 -2.67 5.57 1.52
CA MET A 225 -2.56 5.57 0.07
C MET A 225 -3.55 6.53 -0.58
N PHE A 226 -3.27 6.97 -1.79
CA PHE A 226 -4.27 7.59 -2.63
C PHE A 226 -4.13 7.18 -4.09
N SER A 227 -5.19 7.44 -4.86
CA SER A 227 -5.23 7.26 -6.30
C SER A 227 -5.66 8.57 -6.97
N ASP A 228 -6.10 8.44 -8.20
CA ASP A 228 -6.61 9.46 -9.09
C ASP A 228 -7.56 10.52 -8.49
N GLY A 229 -8.41 10.15 -7.52
CA GLY A 229 -9.34 11.12 -6.90
C GLY A 229 -8.62 12.28 -6.19
N VAL A 230 -7.43 12.06 -5.63
CA VAL A 230 -6.62 13.14 -5.03
C VAL A 230 -6.02 14.06 -6.10
N LEU A 231 -5.64 13.51 -7.25
CA LEU A 231 -5.20 14.31 -8.40
C LEU A 231 -6.35 15.22 -8.88
N ASP A 232 -7.59 14.75 -8.86
CA ASP A 232 -8.74 15.58 -9.23
C ASP A 232 -8.99 16.71 -8.24
N LEU A 233 -8.87 16.43 -6.93
CA LEU A 233 -8.94 17.49 -5.92
C LEU A 233 -7.84 18.54 -6.12
N HIS A 234 -6.63 18.12 -6.47
CA HIS A 234 -5.54 19.03 -6.79
C HIS A 234 -5.88 19.89 -8.02
N LYS A 235 -6.33 19.28 -9.12
CA LYS A 235 -6.74 19.99 -10.35
C LYS A 235 -7.88 20.97 -10.13
N ALA A 236 -8.80 20.67 -9.22
CA ALA A 236 -9.90 21.55 -8.82
C ALA A 236 -9.46 22.67 -7.85
N GLY A 237 -8.21 22.66 -7.41
CA GLY A 237 -7.67 23.58 -6.39
C GLY A 237 -8.38 23.43 -5.05
N ALA A 238 -8.83 22.22 -4.71
CA ALA A 238 -9.54 21.93 -3.47
C ALA A 238 -8.59 21.69 -2.28
N LEU A 239 -7.34 21.35 -2.59
CA LEU A 239 -6.30 21.06 -1.60
C LEU A 239 -5.64 22.35 -1.06
N ASP A 240 -5.05 22.23 0.12
CA ASP A 240 -4.19 23.23 0.76
C ASP A 240 -2.77 23.11 0.19
N ASP A 241 -2.38 24.00 -0.71
CA ASP A 241 -1.08 23.95 -1.41
C ASP A 241 0.14 24.20 -0.49
N ASP A 242 -0.08 24.77 0.71
CA ASP A 242 0.98 25.02 1.69
C ASP A 242 1.35 23.77 2.51
N VAL A 243 0.52 22.72 2.43
CA VAL A 243 0.70 21.47 3.19
C VAL A 243 1.02 20.32 2.25
N PRO A 244 2.21 19.70 2.34
CA PRO A 244 2.54 18.55 1.52
C PRO A 244 1.57 17.38 1.73
N LEU A 245 1.12 16.79 0.62
CA LEU A 245 0.37 15.54 0.59
C LEU A 245 1.24 14.42 1.16
N THR A 246 0.72 13.66 2.13
CA THR A 246 1.45 12.55 2.75
C THR A 246 0.76 11.22 2.47
N ALA A 247 1.51 10.26 1.91
CA ALA A 247 1.05 8.91 1.59
C ALA A 247 2.17 7.88 1.81
N SER A 248 1.84 6.58 1.79
CA SER A 248 2.83 5.49 1.92
C SER A 248 2.95 4.63 0.67
N PHE A 249 1.87 4.49 -0.10
CA PHE A 249 1.90 3.92 -1.44
C PHE A 249 0.83 4.54 -2.33
N ILE A 250 0.99 4.41 -3.64
CA ILE A 250 0.11 4.99 -4.66
C ILE A 250 -0.03 3.98 -5.81
N PHE A 251 -1.22 3.90 -6.40
CA PHE A 251 -1.42 3.34 -7.73
C PHE A 251 -2.61 4.01 -8.38
N GLY A 252 -2.59 4.13 -9.70
CA GLY A 252 -3.61 4.85 -10.46
C GLY A 252 -3.23 4.96 -11.92
N SER A 253 -3.74 5.99 -12.57
CA SER A 253 -3.48 6.28 -13.98
C SER A 253 -2.02 6.67 -14.26
N ARG A 254 -1.63 6.62 -15.53
CA ARG A 254 -0.32 7.13 -15.94
C ARG A 254 -0.17 8.63 -15.66
N GLU A 255 -1.24 9.39 -15.84
CA GLU A 255 -1.25 10.84 -15.54
C GLU A 255 -0.91 11.10 -14.07
N LEU A 256 -1.42 10.27 -13.15
CA LEU A 256 -1.06 10.35 -11.75
C LEU A 256 0.44 10.12 -11.53
N TYR A 257 1.02 9.11 -12.18
CA TYR A 257 2.46 8.84 -12.06
C TYR A 257 3.31 9.97 -12.64
N ASP A 258 2.91 10.55 -13.76
CA ASP A 258 3.59 11.70 -14.35
C ASP A 258 3.51 12.93 -13.43
N TRP A 259 2.36 13.18 -12.77
CA TRP A 259 2.20 14.26 -11.78
C TRP A 259 3.02 14.04 -10.50
N LEU A 260 3.28 12.80 -10.12
CA LEU A 260 4.12 12.47 -8.96
C LEU A 260 5.61 12.67 -9.22
N HIS A 261 6.05 12.48 -10.47
CA HIS A 261 7.46 12.51 -10.82
C HIS A 261 8.09 13.87 -10.46
N LEU A 262 9.04 13.87 -9.52
CA LEU A 262 9.74 15.06 -9.02
C LEU A 262 8.83 16.12 -8.39
N ASN A 263 7.62 15.74 -7.96
CA ASN A 263 6.71 16.64 -7.28
C ASN A 263 7.02 16.73 -5.78
N ARG A 264 7.53 17.87 -5.34
CA ARG A 264 7.89 18.15 -3.93
C ARG A 264 6.70 18.38 -3.01
N GLY A 265 5.51 18.61 -3.59
CA GLY A 265 4.25 18.71 -2.87
C GLY A 265 3.75 17.37 -2.35
N VAL A 266 4.34 16.24 -2.79
CA VAL A 266 4.01 14.90 -2.31
C VAL A 266 5.19 14.31 -1.53
N ARG A 267 4.88 13.75 -0.35
CA ARG A 267 5.82 13.05 0.54
C ARG A 267 5.35 11.61 0.74
N MET A 268 6.15 10.70 0.22
CA MET A 268 5.99 9.27 0.38
C MET A 268 6.76 8.83 1.62
N MET A 269 6.03 8.38 2.64
CA MET A 269 6.56 8.10 3.97
C MET A 269 6.35 6.63 4.35
N ARG A 270 7.22 6.09 5.19
CA ARG A 270 7.11 4.72 5.70
C ARG A 270 5.87 4.54 6.57
N THR A 271 5.38 3.30 6.67
CA THR A 271 4.09 3.04 7.33
C THR A 271 4.09 3.33 8.83
N GLU A 272 5.20 3.14 9.55
CA GLU A 272 5.24 3.52 10.98
C GLU A 272 5.17 5.04 11.22
N VAL A 273 5.19 5.87 10.17
CA VAL A 273 4.90 7.30 10.22
C VAL A 273 3.46 7.57 9.77
N THR A 274 3.08 7.15 8.56
CA THR A 274 1.76 7.46 8.01
C THR A 274 0.63 6.84 8.83
N ASN A 275 0.86 5.64 9.35
CA ASN A 275 -0.12 4.83 10.07
C ASN A 275 0.10 4.87 11.59
N ASP A 276 0.94 5.75 12.12
CA ASP A 276 1.02 5.94 13.58
C ASP A 276 -0.26 6.65 14.07
N PRO A 277 -1.11 6.00 14.91
CA PRO A 277 -2.34 6.62 15.41
C PRO A 277 -2.08 7.94 16.15
N GLY A 278 -0.94 8.09 16.81
CA GLY A 278 -0.52 9.30 17.49
C GLY A 278 -0.16 10.45 16.54
N LEU A 279 0.40 10.16 15.36
CA LEU A 279 0.63 11.17 14.32
C LEU A 279 -0.64 11.51 13.55
N ILE A 280 -1.50 10.51 13.31
CA ILE A 280 -2.82 10.69 12.72
C ILE A 280 -3.69 11.59 13.62
N ALA A 281 -3.70 11.36 14.93
CA ALA A 281 -4.47 12.17 15.89
C ALA A 281 -4.03 13.64 15.95
N ARG A 282 -2.80 13.95 15.56
CA ARG A 282 -2.30 15.34 15.48
C ARG A 282 -2.79 16.09 14.25
N GLN A 283 -3.29 15.38 13.24
CA GLN A 283 -3.83 16.01 12.04
C GLN A 283 -5.10 16.79 12.38
N ALA A 284 -5.31 17.91 11.69
CA ALA A 284 -6.46 18.76 11.94
C ALA A 284 -7.73 18.13 11.35
N ARG A 285 -8.76 17.94 12.20
CA ARG A 285 -10.07 17.40 11.81
C ARG A 285 -9.94 16.14 10.95
N MET A 286 -9.10 15.22 11.43
CA MET A 286 -8.73 14.04 10.69
C MET A 286 -9.97 13.23 10.35
N THR A 287 -10.23 13.07 9.06
CA THR A 287 -11.42 12.41 8.52
C THR A 287 -10.99 11.16 7.79
N SER A 288 -11.29 10.03 8.39
CA SER A 288 -10.97 8.69 7.91
C SER A 288 -12.21 8.08 7.24
N VAL A 289 -12.05 7.53 6.02
CA VAL A 289 -13.11 6.83 5.31
C VAL A 289 -12.61 5.46 4.90
N ASN A 290 -13.18 4.42 5.51
CA ASN A 290 -12.85 3.02 5.26
C ASN A 290 -14.07 2.27 4.73
N ALA A 291 -13.81 1.26 3.90
CA ALA A 291 -14.86 0.37 3.40
C ALA A 291 -14.87 -0.96 4.17
N ALA A 292 -16.07 -1.50 4.39
CA ALA A 292 -16.26 -2.85 4.93
C ALA A 292 -17.02 -3.73 3.94
N LEU A 293 -16.86 -5.05 4.10
CA LEU A 293 -17.67 -6.04 3.40
C LEU A 293 -19.00 -6.26 4.12
N GLN A 294 -18.96 -6.27 5.46
CA GLN A 294 -20.11 -6.46 6.31
C GLN A 294 -19.98 -5.65 7.60
N VAL A 295 -21.12 -5.22 8.15
CA VAL A 295 -21.24 -4.67 9.50
C VAL A 295 -22.38 -5.41 10.21
N ASP A 296 -22.23 -5.69 11.50
CA ASP A 296 -23.30 -6.28 12.29
C ASP A 296 -23.99 -5.33 13.28
N LEU A 297 -25.06 -5.81 13.91
CA LEU A 297 -25.85 -5.04 14.86
C LEU A 297 -25.13 -4.78 16.20
N PHE A 298 -23.91 -5.30 16.37
CA PHE A 298 -23.04 -5.04 17.52
C PHE A 298 -21.91 -4.06 17.17
N ASP A 299 -22.02 -3.38 16.02
CA ASP A 299 -21.05 -2.39 15.53
C ASP A 299 -19.67 -2.99 15.22
N GLN A 300 -19.63 -4.28 14.88
CA GLN A 300 -18.41 -4.93 14.41
C GLN A 300 -18.35 -4.89 12.88
N ALA A 301 -17.16 -4.72 12.32
CA ALA A 301 -16.95 -4.68 10.87
C ALA A 301 -16.02 -5.80 10.38
N ASN A 302 -16.41 -6.47 9.30
CA ASN A 302 -15.55 -7.36 8.53
C ASN A 302 -15.14 -6.66 7.24
N ALA A 303 -13.84 -6.39 7.06
CA ALA A 303 -13.29 -5.79 5.84
C ALA A 303 -12.32 -6.72 5.10
N CYS A 304 -11.93 -7.86 5.70
CA CYS A 304 -10.81 -8.66 5.18
C CYS A 304 -11.12 -10.12 4.88
N ARG A 305 -12.28 -10.65 5.27
CA ARG A 305 -12.65 -12.05 5.06
C ARG A 305 -13.87 -12.23 4.18
N VAL A 306 -13.82 -13.23 3.31
CA VAL A 306 -14.93 -13.65 2.47
C VAL A 306 -15.11 -15.15 2.65
N LYS A 307 -16.30 -15.57 3.11
CA LYS A 307 -16.63 -16.98 3.38
C LYS A 307 -15.59 -17.65 4.31
N GLY A 308 -15.26 -17.02 5.43
CA GLY A 308 -14.25 -17.49 6.39
C GLY A 308 -12.78 -17.37 5.96
N ARG A 309 -12.50 -17.14 4.68
CA ARG A 309 -11.14 -17.07 4.13
C ARG A 309 -10.62 -15.65 4.09
N ILE A 310 -9.34 -15.48 4.41
CA ILE A 310 -8.66 -14.19 4.27
C ILE A 310 -8.63 -13.78 2.80
N HIS A 311 -9.03 -12.53 2.53
CA HIS A 311 -9.11 -11.94 1.21
C HIS A 311 -8.10 -10.78 1.04
N SER A 312 -7.86 -10.03 2.11
CA SER A 312 -6.91 -8.91 2.19
C SER A 312 -6.12 -8.97 3.50
N GLY A 313 -6.43 -8.12 4.47
CA GLY A 313 -5.77 -8.04 5.77
C GLY A 313 -6.33 -6.89 6.59
N PHE A 314 -5.79 -6.66 7.79
CA PHE A 314 -6.14 -5.48 8.60
C PHE A 314 -5.79 -4.17 7.87
N GLY A 315 -4.62 -4.15 7.22
CA GLY A 315 -4.05 -2.92 6.66
C GLY A 315 -3.86 -1.86 7.73
N GLY A 316 -4.00 -0.59 7.35
CA GLY A 316 -4.01 0.55 8.27
C GLY A 316 -5.39 1.00 8.74
N SER A 317 -6.47 0.32 8.34
CA SER A 317 -7.85 0.78 8.65
C SER A 317 -8.05 1.07 10.13
N THR A 318 -7.66 0.14 11.01
CA THR A 318 -7.72 0.30 12.47
C THR A 318 -6.87 1.48 12.96
N ASP A 319 -5.69 1.70 12.38
CA ASP A 319 -4.80 2.78 12.78
C ASP A 319 -5.41 4.16 12.50
N PHE A 320 -6.03 4.30 11.32
CA PHE A 320 -6.74 5.52 10.92
C PHE A 320 -8.06 5.72 11.66
N ILE A 321 -8.80 4.66 11.97
CA ILE A 321 -10.01 4.76 12.83
C ILE A 321 -9.61 5.32 14.19
N VAL A 322 -8.63 4.72 14.86
CA VAL A 322 -8.18 5.16 16.19
C VAL A 322 -7.63 6.58 16.11
N GLY A 323 -6.72 6.87 15.18
CA GLY A 323 -6.13 8.19 15.06
C GLY A 323 -7.16 9.29 14.74
N ALA A 324 -8.11 9.04 13.85
CA ALA A 324 -9.15 10.00 13.49
C ALA A 324 -10.09 10.30 14.66
N LEU A 325 -10.51 9.28 15.42
CA LEU A 325 -11.38 9.47 16.59
C LEU A 325 -10.70 10.23 17.73
N HIS A 326 -9.37 10.18 17.82
CA HIS A 326 -8.60 10.95 18.81
C HIS A 326 -8.16 12.33 18.31
N SER A 327 -8.36 12.65 17.02
CA SER A 327 -8.10 13.97 16.47
C SER A 327 -9.16 14.98 16.91
N ARG A 328 -8.76 16.21 17.22
CA ARG A 328 -9.70 17.28 17.58
C ARG A 328 -10.58 17.62 16.38
N GLY A 329 -11.87 17.35 16.51
CA GLY A 329 -12.85 17.50 15.42
C GLY A 329 -12.72 16.43 14.34
N GLY A 330 -12.00 15.34 14.61
CA GLY A 330 -11.86 14.22 13.70
C GLY A 330 -13.10 13.33 13.65
N ARG A 331 -13.22 12.58 12.56
CA ARG A 331 -14.35 11.69 12.26
C ARG A 331 -13.84 10.44 11.57
N SER A 332 -14.47 9.30 11.84
CA SER A 332 -14.19 8.05 11.15
C SER A 332 -15.48 7.48 10.58
N PHE A 333 -15.46 7.13 9.30
CA PHE A 333 -16.59 6.56 8.58
C PHE A 333 -16.27 5.13 8.15
N MET A 334 -17.15 4.20 8.51
CA MET A 334 -17.20 2.86 7.94
C MET A 334 -18.32 2.82 6.92
N ALA A 335 -17.97 2.70 5.64
CA ALA A 335 -18.89 2.87 4.53
C ALA A 335 -19.04 1.59 3.71
N LEU A 336 -20.28 1.24 3.36
CA LEU A 336 -20.59 0.08 2.54
C LEU A 336 -21.99 0.24 1.91
N PRO A 337 -22.21 -0.28 0.68
CA PRO A 337 -23.56 -0.49 0.15
C PRO A 337 -24.36 -1.36 1.11
N SER A 338 -25.64 -1.08 1.35
CA SER A 338 -26.48 -1.91 2.23
C SER A 338 -26.80 -3.30 1.65
N TRP A 339 -26.66 -3.47 0.34
CA TRP A 339 -26.91 -4.71 -0.39
C TRP A 339 -25.72 -5.04 -1.28
N HIS A 340 -25.29 -6.31 -1.29
CA HIS A 340 -24.26 -6.80 -2.19
C HIS A 340 -24.91 -7.53 -3.38
N PRO A 341 -25.02 -6.89 -4.56
CA PRO A 341 -25.85 -7.41 -5.66
C PRO A 341 -25.40 -8.76 -6.19
N LYS A 342 -24.08 -9.01 -6.26
CA LYS A 342 -23.54 -10.29 -6.78
C LYS A 342 -23.77 -11.47 -5.84
N ALA A 343 -23.89 -11.21 -4.54
CA ALA A 343 -24.11 -12.25 -3.53
C ALA A 343 -25.59 -12.34 -3.13
N ASP A 344 -26.40 -11.41 -3.65
CA ASP A 344 -27.83 -11.27 -3.38
C ASP A 344 -28.16 -11.31 -1.88
N CYS A 345 -27.44 -10.50 -1.11
CA CYS A 345 -27.59 -10.45 0.34
C CYS A 345 -27.33 -9.07 0.94
N SER A 346 -27.84 -8.87 2.15
CA SER A 346 -27.55 -7.70 2.96
C SER A 346 -26.09 -7.71 3.43
N THR A 347 -25.44 -6.55 3.37
CA THR A 347 -24.12 -6.33 4.00
C THR A 347 -24.25 -5.95 5.48
N ILE A 348 -25.45 -5.55 5.90
CA ILE A 348 -25.81 -5.38 7.31
C ILE A 348 -26.37 -6.70 7.82
N VAL A 349 -25.63 -7.38 8.69
CA VAL A 349 -25.95 -8.76 9.15
C VAL A 349 -26.30 -8.78 10.64
N PRO A 350 -27.06 -9.78 11.14
CA PRO A 350 -27.39 -9.83 12.56
C PRO A 350 -26.16 -9.97 13.47
N ARG A 351 -25.18 -10.77 13.04
CA ARG A 351 -23.92 -11.03 13.75
C ARG A 351 -22.88 -11.55 12.78
N ILE A 352 -21.66 -11.02 12.82
CA ILE A 352 -20.52 -11.58 12.09
C ILE A 352 -20.01 -12.82 12.86
N THR A 353 -19.83 -13.93 12.14
CA THR A 353 -19.33 -15.20 12.71
C THR A 353 -17.83 -15.42 12.47
N ASP A 354 -17.25 -14.70 11.52
CA ASP A 354 -15.82 -14.73 11.22
C ASP A 354 -15.05 -13.72 12.11
N PRO A 355 -13.71 -13.85 12.25
CA PRO A 355 -12.92 -12.82 12.92
C PRO A 355 -13.13 -11.44 12.29
N VAL A 356 -13.48 -10.46 13.13
CA VAL A 356 -13.76 -9.08 12.73
C VAL A 356 -12.47 -8.29 12.52
N THR A 357 -12.56 -7.20 11.77
CA THR A 357 -11.44 -6.29 11.46
C THR A 357 -11.45 -5.05 12.35
N SER A 358 -12.65 -4.53 12.66
CA SER A 358 -12.85 -3.39 13.55
C SER A 358 -14.04 -3.60 14.46
#